data_AF-A0A0F9I5I0-F1
#
_entry.id   AF-A0A0F9I5I0-F1
#
_cell.length_a   1.000
_cell.length_b   1.000
_cell.length_c   1.000
_cell.angle_alpha   90.00
_cell.angle_beta   90.00
_cell.angle_gamma   90.00
#
_symmetry.space_group_name_H-M   'P 1'
#
loop_
_entity.id
_entity.type
_entity.pdbx_description
1 polymer ?
#
loop_
_entity_poly.entity_id
_entity_poly.type
_entity_poly.pdbx_seq_one_letter_code
_entity_poly.pdbx_strand_id
1 'polypeptide(L)'
;VFTEFDKESQLHKVLSLISTERGNSSHGVRNSAKSCDAFDLFNRDLEQAVESFELLLKLIEQEFTVSATHELRRQEIMQYLPKIVDGGIESNYSICRATQMAGKTVEKVWFGLREDHVQIHQSEALFIQFTNGEVLAIDTGSNVVNIAEQAKIKPNEFHVDLNLTWVPAPSNG
;
A
#
# COMPACT_ATOMS: atom_id res chain seq x y z
N VAL A 1 -27.33 22.58 10.45
CA VAL A 1 -28.49 21.67 10.29
C VAL A 1 -28.04 20.58 9.34
N PHE A 2 -27.39 19.56 9.88
CA PHE A 2 -27.10 18.35 9.11
C PHE A 2 -28.28 17.40 9.34
N THR A 3 -28.88 16.99 8.23
CA THR A 3 -30.10 16.19 8.17
C THR A 3 -29.77 14.72 8.36
N GLU A 4 -30.51 14.09 9.27
CA GLU A 4 -30.72 12.65 9.47
C GLU A 4 -29.51 11.72 9.32
N PHE A 5 -29.17 11.08 10.43
CA PHE A 5 -28.22 9.98 10.56
C PHE A 5 -28.33 8.97 9.40
N ASP A 6 -27.20 8.66 8.77
CA ASP A 6 -27.15 7.71 7.66
C ASP A 6 -27.55 6.31 8.15
N LYS A 7 -28.75 5.90 7.75
CA LYS A 7 -29.31 4.57 8.05
C LYS A 7 -28.50 3.43 7.43
N GLU A 8 -27.63 3.73 6.46
CA GLU A 8 -26.74 2.76 5.84
C GLU A 8 -25.38 2.64 6.55
N SER A 9 -25.10 3.48 7.56
CA SER A 9 -23.84 3.41 8.32
C SER A 9 -23.69 2.09 9.07
N GLN A 10 -22.44 1.63 9.23
CA GLN A 10 -22.13 0.41 9.99
C GLN A 10 -22.59 0.51 11.45
N LEU A 11 -22.52 1.70 12.04
CA LEU A 11 -23.02 1.95 13.38
C LEU A 11 -24.54 1.74 13.46
N HIS A 12 -25.31 2.29 12.51
CA HIS A 12 -26.76 2.08 12.45
C HIS A 12 -27.12 0.60 12.32
N LYS A 13 -26.39 -0.12 11.47
CA LYS A 13 -26.58 -1.56 11.23
C LYS A 13 -26.30 -2.39 12.49
N VAL A 14 -25.22 -2.09 13.21
CA VAL A 14 -24.88 -2.77 14.48
C VAL A 14 -25.90 -2.46 15.57
N LEU A 15 -26.30 -1.19 15.74
CA LEU A 15 -27.30 -0.79 16.74
C LEU A 15 -28.68 -1.42 16.45
N SER A 16 -29.07 -1.47 15.17
CA SER A 16 -30.32 -2.10 14.72
C SER A 16 -30.31 -3.62 14.94
N LEU A 17 -29.17 -4.29 14.67
CA LEU A 17 -29.00 -5.72 14.94
C LEU A 17 -29.11 -6.01 16.44
N ILE A 18 -28.42 -5.25 17.29
CA ILE A 18 -28.51 -5.40 18.76
C ILE A 18 -29.95 -5.17 19.25
N SER A 19 -30.65 -4.18 18.71
CA SER A 19 -32.05 -3.92 19.03
C SER A 19 -32.96 -5.10 18.62
N THR A 20 -32.70 -5.71 17.47
CA THR A 20 -33.47 -6.85 16.94
C THR A 20 -33.24 -8.11 17.76
N GLU A 21 -31.98 -8.43 18.06
CA GLU A 21 -31.59 -9.57 18.91
C GLU A 21 -32.15 -9.45 20.33
N ARG A 22 -32.23 -8.23 20.89
CA ARG A 22 -32.89 -7.98 22.19
C ARG A 22 -34.41 -8.23 22.16
N GLY A 23 -35.05 -8.08 20.99
CA GLY A 23 -36.47 -8.37 20.79
C GLY A 23 -36.80 -9.85 20.63
N ASN A 24 -35.82 -10.66 20.21
CA ASN A 24 -35.99 -12.10 19.99
C ASN A 24 -35.83 -12.88 21.30
N SER A 25 -36.91 -13.05 22.06
CA SER A 25 -36.91 -13.98 23.20
C SER A 25 -36.84 -15.41 22.70
N SER A 26 -35.85 -16.19 23.14
CA SER A 26 -35.68 -17.59 22.72
C SER A 26 -36.84 -18.49 23.16
N HIS A 27 -37.69 -18.07 24.12
CA HIS A 27 -38.75 -18.91 24.66
C HIS A 27 -39.98 -18.15 25.24
N GLY A 28 -40.43 -17.02 24.69
CA GLY A 28 -41.75 -16.44 25.05
C GLY A 28 -42.04 -16.12 26.53
N VAL A 29 -41.02 -16.15 27.39
CA VAL A 29 -41.14 -16.09 28.86
C VAL A 29 -40.93 -14.67 29.42
N ARG A 30 -40.54 -13.69 28.60
CA ARG A 30 -40.39 -12.29 29.01
C ARG A 30 -41.27 -11.37 28.18
N ASN A 31 -41.94 -10.43 28.86
CA ASN A 31 -42.63 -9.30 28.22
C ASN A 31 -41.67 -8.58 27.28
N SER A 32 -42.17 -8.16 26.12
CA SER A 32 -41.43 -7.37 25.14
C SER A 32 -40.65 -6.25 25.82
N ALA A 33 -39.38 -6.08 25.46
CA ALA A 33 -38.54 -5.03 26.01
C ALA A 33 -39.25 -3.67 25.84
N LYS A 34 -39.52 -2.97 26.95
CA LYS A 34 -40.04 -1.61 26.91
C LYS A 34 -38.90 -0.65 26.58
N SER A 35 -39.19 0.38 25.80
CA SER A 35 -38.25 1.49 25.66
C SER A 35 -37.88 2.02 27.05
N CYS A 36 -36.60 2.32 27.23
CA CYS A 36 -36.05 2.87 28.46
C CYS A 36 -35.19 4.06 28.06
N ASP A 37 -35.52 5.21 28.62
CA ASP A 37 -34.91 6.50 28.29
C ASP A 37 -33.38 6.48 28.41
N ALA A 38 -32.83 5.64 29.28
CA ALA A 38 -31.39 5.46 29.42
C ALA A 38 -30.72 4.89 28.16
N PHE A 39 -31.40 4.03 27.39
CA PHE A 39 -30.86 3.52 26.11
C PHE A 39 -30.96 4.56 25.00
N ASP A 40 -32.04 5.34 24.97
CA ASP A 40 -32.19 6.41 23.98
C ASP A 40 -31.18 7.55 24.22
N LEU A 41 -30.89 7.85 25.49
CA LEU A 41 -29.82 8.78 25.87
C LEU A 41 -28.45 8.22 25.47
N PHE A 42 -28.16 6.97 25.82
CA PHE A 42 -26.88 6.33 25.48
C PHE A 42 -26.61 6.30 23.97
N ASN A 43 -27.61 5.94 23.16
CA ASN A 43 -27.46 5.93 21.70
C ASN A 43 -27.14 7.33 21.16
N ARG A 44 -27.83 8.36 21.67
CA ARG A 44 -27.60 9.75 21.27
C ARG A 44 -26.22 10.25 21.68
N ASP A 45 -25.78 9.93 22.89
CA ASP A 45 -24.44 10.29 23.36
C ASP A 45 -23.37 9.60 22.51
N LEU A 46 -23.59 8.34 22.13
CA LEU A 46 -22.71 7.61 21.23
C LEU A 46 -22.65 8.24 19.83
N GLU A 47 -23.79 8.62 19.27
CA GLU A 47 -23.89 9.32 17.98
C GLU A 47 -23.11 10.64 18.02
N GLN A 48 -23.31 11.46 19.06
CA GLN A 48 -22.57 12.71 19.24
C GLN A 48 -21.07 12.50 19.40
N ALA A 49 -20.65 11.42 20.07
CA ALA A 49 -19.25 11.07 20.20
C ALA A 49 -18.64 10.74 18.83
N VAL A 50 -19.32 9.93 18.01
CA VAL A 50 -18.87 9.59 16.65
C VAL A 50 -18.76 10.84 15.78
N GLU A 51 -19.78 11.70 15.78
CA GLU A 51 -19.76 12.97 15.03
C GLU A 51 -18.58 13.87 15.47
N SER A 52 -18.33 13.94 16.78
CA SER A 52 -17.22 14.73 17.32
C SER A 52 -15.86 14.18 16.88
N PHE A 53 -15.69 12.86 16.82
CA PHE A 53 -14.47 12.23 16.33
C PHE A 53 -14.28 12.40 14.81
N GLU A 54 -15.36 12.31 14.03
CA GLU A 54 -15.30 12.59 12.59
C GLU A 54 -14.92 14.05 12.30
N LEU A 55 -15.44 14.99 13.08
CA LEU A 55 -15.07 16.40 12.97
C LEU A 55 -13.60 16.61 13.34
N LEU A 56 -13.14 16.01 14.44
CA LEU A 56 -11.75 16.07 14.85
C LEU A 56 -10.82 15.50 13.77
N LEU A 57 -11.18 14.37 13.17
CA LEU A 57 -10.42 13.78 12.07
C LEU A 57 -10.32 14.73 10.88
N LYS A 58 -11.43 15.35 10.46
CA LYS A 58 -11.44 16.33 9.36
C LYS A 58 -10.55 17.54 9.66
N LEU A 59 -10.57 18.04 10.90
CA LEU A 59 -9.71 19.15 11.32
C LEU A 59 -8.23 18.78 11.24
N ILE A 60 -7.86 17.56 11.67
CA ILE A 60 -6.49 17.05 11.56
C ILE A 60 -6.08 16.92 10.08
N GLU A 61 -6.93 16.31 9.25
CA GLU A 61 -6.66 16.16 7.81
C GLU A 61 -6.44 17.51 7.13
N GLN A 62 -7.24 18.53 7.48
CA GLN A 62 -7.10 19.89 6.96
C GLN A 62 -5.83 20.57 7.43
N GLU A 63 -5.57 20.57 8.74
CA GLU A 63 -4.42 21.28 9.34
C GLU A 63 -3.09 20.72 8.83
N PHE A 64 -2.99 19.39 8.70
CA PHE A 64 -1.76 18.75 8.26
C PHE A 64 -1.71 18.47 6.76
N THR A 65 -2.77 18.79 6.01
CA THR A 65 -2.88 18.47 4.57
C THR A 65 -2.65 16.97 4.31
N VAL A 66 -3.24 16.12 5.14
CA VAL A 66 -3.11 14.65 5.08
C VAL A 66 -4.47 13.99 4.87
N SER A 67 -4.47 12.74 4.41
CA SER A 67 -5.68 11.92 4.29
C SER A 67 -5.52 10.66 5.14
N ALA A 68 -6.38 10.49 6.13
CA ALA A 68 -6.34 9.36 7.04
C ALA A 68 -6.56 8.02 6.31
N THR A 69 -7.44 8.01 5.30
CA THR A 69 -7.68 6.83 4.46
C THR A 69 -6.46 6.48 3.62
N HIS A 70 -5.77 7.48 3.05
CA HIS A 70 -4.51 7.27 2.34
C HIS A 70 -3.42 6.72 3.26
N GLU A 71 -3.24 7.30 4.45
CA GLU A 71 -2.21 6.88 5.39
C GLU A 71 -2.45 5.47 5.96
N LEU A 72 -3.71 5.13 6.25
CA LEU A 72 -4.06 3.77 6.68
C LEU A 72 -3.73 2.75 5.59
N ARG A 73 -4.13 3.00 4.35
CA ARG A 73 -3.82 2.13 3.21
C ARG A 73 -2.32 1.99 3.00
N ARG A 74 -1.57 3.09 3.12
CA ARG A 74 -0.11 3.09 3.04
C ARG A 74 0.49 2.19 4.13
N GLN A 75 0.02 2.31 5.37
CA GLN A 75 0.46 1.48 6.49
C GLN A 75 0.15 -0.01 6.27
N GLU A 76 -1.03 -0.34 5.76
CA GLU A 76 -1.40 -1.72 5.41
C GLU A 76 -0.46 -2.30 4.36
N ILE A 77 -0.20 -1.56 3.26
CA ILE A 77 0.70 -2.00 2.19
C ILE A 77 2.14 -2.18 2.70
N MET A 78 2.61 -1.29 3.57
CA MET A 78 3.95 -1.39 4.15
C MET A 78 4.20 -2.71 4.88
N GLN A 79 3.16 -3.33 5.45
CA GLN A 79 3.30 -4.61 6.16
C GLN A 79 3.66 -5.77 5.22
N TYR A 80 3.35 -5.65 3.94
CA TYR A 80 3.63 -6.64 2.90
C TYR A 80 4.94 -6.39 2.16
N LEU A 81 5.68 -5.32 2.49
CA LEU A 81 7.00 -5.09 1.92
C LEU A 81 7.95 -6.24 2.32
N PRO A 82 8.85 -6.67 1.41
CA PRO A 82 9.87 -7.65 1.73
C PRO A 82 10.70 -7.22 2.94
N LYS A 83 10.91 -8.14 3.89
CA LYS A 83 11.76 -7.90 5.07
C LYS A 83 13.20 -8.27 4.73
N ILE A 84 14.12 -7.34 4.95
CA ILE A 84 15.55 -7.63 4.89
C ILE A 84 15.91 -8.44 6.13
N VAL A 85 16.51 -9.62 5.92
CA VAL A 85 17.06 -10.45 6.99
C VAL A 85 18.58 -10.30 7.02
N ASP A 86 19.19 -10.58 8.16
CA ASP A 86 20.65 -10.64 8.25
C ASP A 86 21.18 -11.76 7.35
N GLY A 87 22.01 -11.37 6.39
CA GLY A 87 22.62 -12.22 5.38
C GLY A 87 23.49 -11.32 4.55
N GLY A 88 24.80 -11.30 4.83
CA GLY A 88 25.73 -10.29 4.37
C GLY A 88 25.56 -9.96 2.87
N ILE A 89 25.12 -8.74 2.59
CA ILE A 89 25.16 -8.21 1.23
C ILE A 89 26.62 -7.84 0.96
N GLU A 90 27.20 -8.41 -0.10
CA GLU A 90 28.55 -8.05 -0.49
C GLU A 90 28.59 -6.67 -1.16
N SER A 91 29.56 -5.85 -0.80
CA SER A 91 29.68 -4.45 -1.27
C SER A 91 29.78 -4.31 -2.80
N ASN A 92 30.22 -5.36 -3.50
CA ASN A 92 30.37 -5.42 -4.95
C ASN A 92 29.07 -5.76 -5.70
N TYR A 93 27.97 -6.08 -5.01
CA TYR A 93 26.70 -6.36 -5.69
C TYR A 93 26.15 -5.10 -6.36
N SER A 94 25.58 -5.25 -7.56
CA SER A 94 25.03 -4.15 -8.35
C SER A 94 24.00 -3.33 -7.57
N ILE A 95 23.17 -4.00 -6.76
CA ILE A 95 22.13 -3.38 -5.93
C ILE A 95 22.69 -2.40 -4.89
N CYS A 96 23.93 -2.61 -4.40
CA CYS A 96 24.57 -1.70 -3.45
C CYS A 96 24.78 -0.30 -4.04
N ARG A 97 24.87 -0.20 -5.38
CA ARG A 97 24.96 1.09 -6.09
C ARG A 97 23.67 1.91 -6.01
N ALA A 98 22.54 1.31 -5.66
CA ALA A 98 21.28 2.04 -5.46
C ALA A 98 21.38 3.06 -4.31
N THR A 99 22.32 2.89 -3.36
CA THR A 99 22.59 3.89 -2.31
C THR A 99 22.97 5.26 -2.85
N GLN A 100 23.53 5.32 -4.06
CA GLN A 100 23.87 6.58 -4.74
C GLN A 100 22.62 7.40 -5.13
N MET A 101 21.42 6.84 -5.04
CA MET A 101 20.17 7.57 -5.27
C MET A 101 19.81 8.49 -4.09
N ALA A 102 20.35 8.25 -2.90
CA ALA A 102 19.99 8.98 -1.70
C ALA A 102 20.27 10.49 -1.85
N GLY A 103 19.26 11.31 -1.58
CA GLY A 103 19.35 12.77 -1.66
C GLY A 103 19.26 13.35 -3.08
N LYS A 104 19.14 12.52 -4.13
CA LYS A 104 18.97 13.00 -5.51
C LYS A 104 17.49 13.18 -5.85
N THR A 105 17.19 14.21 -6.63
CA THR A 105 15.85 14.47 -7.17
C THR A 105 15.73 13.90 -8.58
N VAL A 106 14.67 13.12 -8.82
CA VAL A 106 14.36 12.55 -10.14
C VAL A 106 13.80 13.64 -11.06
N GLU A 107 14.39 13.78 -12.24
CA GLU A 107 13.92 14.65 -13.32
C GLU A 107 12.98 13.89 -14.26
N LYS A 108 13.33 12.67 -14.64
CA LYS A 108 12.58 11.90 -15.64
C LYS A 108 12.69 10.40 -15.40
N VAL A 109 11.59 9.69 -15.65
CA VAL A 109 11.54 8.21 -15.64
C VAL A 109 10.99 7.74 -16.98
N TRP A 110 11.61 6.73 -17.59
CA TRP A 110 11.09 6.05 -18.77
C TRP A 110 11.46 4.57 -18.74
N PHE A 111 10.72 3.77 -19.49
CA PHE A 111 10.92 2.33 -19.56
C PHE A 111 10.74 1.84 -20.99
N GLY A 112 11.27 0.66 -21.26
CA GLY A 112 11.15 0.02 -22.56
C GLY A 112 11.73 -1.38 -22.55
N LEU A 113 11.67 -2.03 -23.71
CA LEU A 113 12.37 -3.27 -23.93
C LEU A 113 13.80 -2.95 -24.37
N ARG A 114 14.77 -3.68 -23.82
CA ARG A 114 16.15 -3.66 -24.30
C ARG A 114 16.19 -4.26 -25.70
N GLU A 115 16.98 -3.66 -26.58
CA GLU A 115 17.22 -4.20 -27.93
C GLU A 115 17.90 -5.57 -27.84
N ASP A 116 17.40 -6.52 -28.62
CA ASP A 116 17.87 -7.91 -28.60
C ASP A 116 19.27 -8.03 -29.20
N HIS A 117 20.19 -8.62 -28.44
CA HIS A 117 21.41 -9.19 -29.00
C HIS A 117 21.20 -10.70 -29.17
N VAL A 118 21.78 -11.28 -30.22
CA VAL A 118 21.59 -12.69 -30.69
C VAL A 118 21.80 -13.77 -29.60
N GLN A 119 22.27 -13.40 -28.40
CA GLN A 119 22.54 -14.29 -27.28
C GLN A 119 21.90 -13.84 -25.95
N ILE A 120 21.14 -12.74 -25.89
CA ILE A 120 20.58 -12.20 -24.65
C ILE A 120 19.11 -11.82 -24.86
N HIS A 121 18.22 -12.41 -24.06
CA HIS A 121 16.76 -12.26 -24.17
C HIS A 121 16.26 -10.84 -23.97
N GLN A 122 15.02 -10.60 -24.47
CA GLN A 122 14.25 -9.39 -24.22
C GLN A 122 14.14 -9.15 -22.71
N SER A 123 14.58 -7.97 -22.33
CA SER A 123 14.69 -7.51 -20.95
C SER A 123 13.91 -6.21 -20.83
N GLU A 124 13.14 -6.07 -19.76
CA GLU A 124 12.54 -4.78 -19.42
C GLU A 124 13.63 -3.91 -18.79
N ALA A 125 13.73 -2.67 -19.27
CA ALA A 125 14.64 -1.68 -18.73
C ALA A 125 13.84 -0.48 -18.21
N LEU A 126 14.22 -0.02 -17.03
CA LEU A 126 13.78 1.20 -16.38
C LEU A 126 14.94 2.18 -16.33
N PHE A 127 14.69 3.43 -16.68
CA PHE A 127 15.68 4.50 -16.65
C PHE A 127 15.18 5.62 -15.74
N ILE A 128 16.07 6.11 -14.90
CA ILE A 128 15.84 7.21 -13.97
C ILE A 128 16.91 8.26 -14.24
N GLN A 129 16.52 9.41 -14.76
CA GLN A 129 17.36 10.59 -14.88
C GLN A 129 17.17 11.48 -13.65
N PHE A 130 18.28 11.91 -13.06
CA PHE A 130 18.31 12.83 -11.94
C PHE A 130 18.54 14.26 -12.42
N THR A 131 18.09 15.23 -11.62
CA THR A 131 18.19 16.67 -11.89
C THR A 131 19.63 17.20 -12.05
N ASN A 132 20.64 16.43 -11.61
CA ASN A 132 22.06 16.73 -11.84
C ASN A 132 22.60 16.16 -13.17
N GLY A 133 21.74 15.57 -14.01
CA GLY A 133 22.09 15.00 -15.30
C GLY A 133 22.61 13.55 -15.26
N GLU A 134 22.73 12.92 -14.09
CA GLU A 134 23.06 11.50 -13.99
C GLU A 134 21.88 10.63 -14.43
N VAL A 135 22.20 9.42 -14.92
CA VAL A 135 21.18 8.42 -15.31
C VAL A 135 21.49 7.08 -14.65
N LEU A 136 20.47 6.49 -14.03
CA LEU A 136 20.47 5.09 -13.58
C LEU A 136 19.61 4.27 -14.53
N ALA A 137 20.19 3.26 -15.14
CA ALA A 137 19.46 2.20 -15.85
C ALA A 137 19.36 0.96 -14.95
N ILE A 138 18.16 0.39 -14.86
CA ILE A 138 17.84 -0.85 -14.17
C ILE A 138 17.26 -1.79 -15.21
N ASP A 139 17.94 -2.89 -15.52
CA ASP A 139 17.44 -3.90 -16.45
C ASP A 139 17.31 -5.28 -15.79
N THR A 140 16.31 -6.04 -16.23
CA THR A 140 16.06 -7.39 -15.75
C THR A 140 16.79 -8.40 -16.63
N GLY A 141 17.75 -9.13 -16.07
CA GLY A 141 18.20 -10.39 -16.64
C GLY A 141 17.25 -11.49 -16.18
N SER A 142 16.64 -12.24 -17.10
CA SER A 142 15.85 -13.41 -16.73
C SER A 142 16.11 -14.57 -17.67
N ASN A 143 16.20 -15.77 -17.10
CA ASN A 143 16.24 -17.00 -17.88
C ASN A 143 14.85 -17.66 -18.06
N VAL A 144 13.75 -16.98 -17.69
CA VAL A 144 12.39 -17.55 -17.69
C VAL A 144 12.00 -18.18 -19.02
N VAL A 145 12.39 -17.58 -20.15
CA VAL A 145 12.07 -18.10 -21.49
C VAL A 145 12.87 -19.37 -21.82
N ASN A 146 14.14 -19.46 -21.38
CA ASN A 146 14.96 -20.67 -21.56
C ASN A 146 14.39 -21.90 -20.88
N ILE A 147 13.66 -21.67 -19.79
CA ILE A 147 13.11 -22.71 -18.93
C ILE A 147 11.60 -22.91 -19.15
N ALA A 148 10.89 -21.93 -19.73
CA ALA A 148 9.45 -21.99 -19.97
C ALA A 148 9.03 -23.16 -20.88
N GLU A 149 9.92 -23.61 -21.78
CA GLU A 149 9.70 -24.78 -22.63
C GLU A 149 10.05 -26.11 -21.94
N GLN A 150 10.59 -26.08 -20.71
CA GLN A 150 11.03 -27.26 -19.97
C GLN A 150 9.98 -27.69 -18.94
N ALA A 151 9.44 -28.91 -19.09
CA ALA A 151 8.36 -29.43 -18.26
C ALA A 151 8.72 -29.69 -16.77
N LYS A 152 10.00 -29.55 -16.38
CA LYS A 152 10.49 -29.82 -15.02
C LYS A 152 11.62 -28.87 -14.64
N ILE A 153 11.27 -27.65 -14.21
CA ILE A 153 12.21 -26.65 -13.70
C ILE A 153 12.43 -26.89 -12.22
N LYS A 154 13.68 -27.06 -11.79
CA LYS A 154 14.01 -27.04 -10.36
C LYS A 154 14.03 -25.59 -9.86
N PRO A 155 13.70 -25.32 -8.58
CA PRO A 155 13.68 -23.95 -8.05
C PRO A 155 14.99 -23.17 -8.23
N ASN A 156 16.14 -23.86 -8.29
CA ASN A 156 17.45 -23.27 -8.51
C ASN A 156 17.83 -23.08 -9.98
N GLU A 157 16.95 -23.42 -10.92
CA GLU A 157 17.17 -23.26 -12.37
C GLU A 157 16.47 -22.00 -12.90
N PHE A 158 15.63 -21.33 -12.09
CA PHE A 158 15.09 -20.01 -12.39
C PHE A 158 15.95 -18.93 -11.74
N HIS A 159 16.39 -17.97 -12.56
CA HIS A 159 17.17 -16.83 -12.11
C HIS A 159 16.61 -15.56 -12.74
N VAL A 160 16.43 -14.55 -11.89
CA VAL A 160 16.21 -13.17 -12.28
C VAL A 160 17.24 -12.33 -11.55
N ASP A 161 17.99 -11.55 -12.31
CA ASP A 161 18.95 -10.59 -11.81
C ASP A 161 18.55 -9.17 -12.20
N LEU A 162 18.90 -8.22 -11.33
CA LEU A 162 18.76 -6.78 -11.59
C LEU A 162 20.14 -6.19 -11.83
N ASN A 163 20.34 -5.66 -13.03
CA ASN A 163 21.57 -5.00 -13.41
C ASN A 163 21.37 -3.49 -13.29
N LEU A 164 22.27 -2.85 -12.54
CA LEU A 164 22.27 -1.41 -12.33
C LEU A 164 23.48 -0.79 -13.03
N THR A 165 23.21 0.06 -14.02
CA THR A 165 24.23 0.80 -14.76
C THR A 165 24.08 2.29 -14.50
N TRP A 166 25.16 2.93 -14.05
CA TRP A 166 25.22 4.36 -13.76
C TRP A 166 25.94 5.11 -14.88
N VAL A 167 25.32 6.18 -15.35
CA VAL A 167 25.90 7.18 -16.24
C VAL A 167 26.16 8.44 -15.44
N PRO A 168 27.43 8.92 -15.35
CA PRO A 168 27.75 10.12 -14.61
C PRO A 168 27.15 11.38 -15.25
N ALA A 169 27.04 12.44 -14.46
CA ALA A 169 26.62 13.75 -14.95
C ALA A 169 27.55 14.25 -16.07
N PRO A 170 27.04 15.05 -17.02
CA PRO A 170 27.89 15.78 -17.95
C PRO A 170 28.93 16.62 -17.20
N SER A 171 30.17 16.65 -17.67
CA SER A 171 31.28 17.38 -17.03
C SER A 171 31.10 18.90 -16.96
N ASN A 172 30.05 19.44 -17.60
CA ASN A 172 29.84 20.86 -17.82
C ASN A 172 28.55 21.39 -17.14
N GLY A 173 28.01 20.64 -16.17
CA GLY A 173 26.84 21.03 -15.38
C GLY A 173 27.18 21.99 -14.25
#